data_AF-A0A1I7E4X8-F1
#
_entry.id   AF-A0A1I7E4X8-F1
#
_cell.length_a   1.000
_cell.length_b   1.000
_cell.length_c   1.000
_cell.angle_alpha   90.00
_cell.angle_beta   90.00
_cell.angle_gamma   90.00
#
_symmetry.space_group_name_H-M   'P 1'
#
loop_
_entity.id
_entity.type
_entity.pdbx_description
1 polymer ?
#
loop_
_entity_poly.entity_id
_entity_poly.type
_entity_poly.pdbx_seq_one_letter_code
_entity_poly.pdbx_strand_id
1 'polypeptide(L)'
;MKKINFGCVGKIKLNSYHPLCKNDFGRNAIKGFGFHPFVDGSCRREPDFENLYPSITGLCRQNSFAPKLWPNDIVIYMSLDSEGNSTSKYSLVAILKVIERFETHFNAYQWYRDNDLKTPNNCMVEGNPPIPFEMTVSTYTSQKDITRFKKYALDKQKAMGERIVNKWNDEYQIKSEKWPTFIVTKPFFNAVYEDLKPPIIEHKDFVRIMGRVPNTRTPNNLSVSELIGFCNLAGIKPLIK
;
A
#
# COMPACT_ATOMS: atom_id res chain seq x y z
N MET A 1 -14.54 -16.07 13.97
CA MET A 1 -13.29 -15.96 13.19
C MET A 1 -13.41 -16.73 11.89
N LYS A 2 -13.05 -16.10 10.76
CA LYS A 2 -13.05 -16.71 9.42
C LYS A 2 -11.88 -17.70 9.33
N LYS A 3 -12.14 -18.98 9.00
CA LYS A 3 -11.06 -19.96 8.76
C LYS A 3 -10.52 -19.76 7.35
N ILE A 4 -9.20 -19.63 7.21
CA ILE A 4 -8.56 -19.42 5.90
C ILE A 4 -7.42 -20.41 5.74
N ASN A 5 -7.40 -21.13 4.63
CA ASN A 5 -6.30 -22.03 4.29
C ASN A 5 -5.18 -21.24 3.61
N PHE A 6 -4.03 -21.17 4.26
CA PHE A 6 -2.84 -20.49 3.73
C PHE A 6 -2.06 -21.40 2.76
N GLY A 7 -2.27 -22.72 2.83
CA GLY A 7 -1.48 -23.71 2.12
C GLY A 7 0.00 -23.63 2.52
N CYS A 8 0.89 -23.81 1.55
CA CYS A 8 2.32 -23.56 1.74
C CYS A 8 2.55 -22.06 2.01
N VAL A 9 3.39 -21.78 3.01
CA VAL A 9 3.79 -20.43 3.41
C VAL A 9 5.29 -20.27 3.16
N GLY A 10 5.64 -19.31 2.31
CA GLY A 10 7.02 -18.89 2.05
C GLY A 10 7.54 -17.94 3.13
N LYS A 11 8.29 -16.92 2.72
CA LYS A 11 8.73 -15.85 3.61
C LYS A 11 7.54 -15.01 4.05
N ILE A 12 7.55 -14.56 5.30
CA ILE A 12 6.52 -13.67 5.84
C ILE A 12 7.16 -12.31 6.07
N LYS A 13 6.54 -11.26 5.51
CA LYS A 13 7.04 -9.89 5.56
C LYS A 13 6.03 -8.97 6.21
N LEU A 14 6.49 -8.12 7.14
CA LEU A 14 5.74 -6.97 7.62
C LEU A 14 6.24 -5.71 6.92
N ASN A 15 5.35 -4.98 6.26
CA ASN A 15 5.65 -3.73 5.59
C ASN A 15 4.68 -2.63 6.02
N SER A 16 5.14 -1.38 5.93
CA SER A 16 4.34 -0.21 6.23
C SER A 16 4.31 0.77 5.06
N TYR A 17 3.23 1.53 4.99
CA TYR A 17 3.03 2.58 4.00
C TYR A 17 2.29 3.78 4.62
N HIS A 18 2.13 4.85 3.83
CA HIS A 18 1.41 6.04 4.25
C HIS A 18 0.01 6.08 3.63
N PRO A 19 -1.05 6.01 4.44
CA PRO A 19 -2.42 6.00 3.92
C PRO A 19 -2.82 7.40 3.44
N LEU A 20 -3.87 7.46 2.62
CA LEU A 20 -4.45 8.71 2.13
C LEU A 20 -4.95 9.59 3.29
N CYS A 21 -5.47 9.02 4.37
CA CYS A 21 -5.94 9.79 5.53
C CYS A 21 -4.86 10.52 6.34
N LYS A 22 -3.56 10.32 6.01
CA LYS A 22 -2.40 10.84 6.74
C LYS A 22 -2.48 12.34 7.05
N ASN A 23 -2.90 13.16 6.08
CA ASN A 23 -2.88 14.62 6.22
C ASN A 23 -4.17 15.26 5.71
N ASP A 24 -4.28 16.59 5.88
CA ASP A 24 -5.46 17.34 5.45
C ASP A 24 -5.74 17.22 3.96
N PHE A 25 -4.70 17.13 3.12
CA PHE A 25 -4.89 16.96 1.67
C PHE A 25 -5.62 15.66 1.35
N GLY A 26 -5.09 14.54 1.83
CA GLY A 26 -5.72 13.27 1.57
C GLY A 26 -7.07 13.10 2.29
N ARG A 27 -7.28 13.74 3.46
CA ARG A 27 -8.61 13.84 4.07
C ARG A 27 -9.62 14.62 3.20
N ASN A 28 -9.17 15.65 2.50
CA ASN A 28 -10.03 16.34 1.54
C ASN A 28 -10.29 15.48 0.30
N ALA A 29 -9.29 14.73 -0.17
CA ALA A 29 -9.45 13.76 -1.26
C ALA A 29 -10.50 12.69 -0.92
N ILE A 30 -10.43 12.12 0.30
CA ILE A 30 -11.41 11.15 0.80
C ILE A 30 -12.82 11.74 0.76
N LYS A 31 -13.02 12.94 1.30
CA LYS A 31 -14.33 13.60 1.33
C LYS A 31 -14.85 13.97 -0.07
N GLY A 32 -13.96 14.40 -0.96
CA GLY A 32 -14.33 14.87 -2.30
C GLY A 32 -14.57 13.75 -3.31
N PHE A 33 -13.87 12.62 -3.18
CA PHE A 33 -13.86 11.55 -4.17
C PHE A 33 -14.33 10.19 -3.63
N GLY A 34 -14.66 10.09 -2.35
CA GLY A 34 -15.20 8.86 -1.74
C GLY A 34 -14.17 7.74 -1.61
N PHE A 35 -12.88 8.04 -1.56
CA PHE A 35 -11.85 7.01 -1.37
C PHE A 35 -11.88 6.42 0.03
N HIS A 36 -11.57 5.12 0.13
CA HIS A 36 -11.34 4.50 1.43
C HIS A 36 -10.13 5.17 2.13
N PRO A 37 -10.19 5.49 3.44
CA PRO A 37 -9.15 6.26 4.12
C PRO A 37 -7.75 5.63 4.07
N PHE A 38 -7.69 4.31 3.97
CA PHE A 38 -6.46 3.52 3.99
C PHE A 38 -5.95 3.09 2.60
N VAL A 39 -6.44 3.66 1.50
CA VAL A 39 -5.70 3.53 0.22
C VAL A 39 -4.32 4.18 0.35
N ASP A 40 -3.35 3.77 -0.46
CA ASP A 40 -2.05 4.45 -0.50
C ASP A 40 -2.21 5.90 -0.98
N GLY A 41 -1.42 6.80 -0.38
CA GLY A 41 -1.54 8.23 -0.62
C GLY A 41 -0.87 8.73 -1.91
N SER A 42 -0.14 7.89 -2.64
CA SER A 42 0.67 8.34 -3.76
C SER A 42 -0.08 8.50 -5.09
N CYS A 43 0.56 9.11 -6.07
CA CYS A 43 0.03 9.16 -7.44
C CYS A 43 0.08 7.81 -8.17
N ARG A 44 0.81 6.84 -7.62
CA ARG A 44 0.94 5.44 -8.09
C ARG A 44 0.75 4.50 -6.90
N ARG A 45 -0.51 4.26 -6.52
CA ARG A 45 -0.89 3.61 -5.25
C ARG A 45 -0.12 2.32 -5.01
N GLU A 46 0.69 2.29 -3.96
CA GLU A 46 1.55 1.15 -3.67
C GLU A 46 1.58 0.75 -2.18
N PRO A 47 1.03 -0.43 -1.82
CA PRO A 47 0.31 -1.36 -2.70
C PRO A 47 -0.96 -0.79 -3.28
N ASP A 48 -1.39 -1.35 -4.40
CA ASP A 48 -2.72 -1.08 -4.91
C ASP A 48 -3.72 -2.05 -4.25
N PHE A 49 -4.31 -1.64 -3.14
CA PHE A 49 -5.31 -2.43 -2.40
C PHE A 49 -6.71 -2.39 -3.02
N GLU A 50 -6.93 -1.61 -4.08
CA GLU A 50 -8.27 -1.41 -4.67
C GLU A 50 -8.60 -2.47 -5.74
N ASN A 51 -7.62 -3.30 -6.10
CA ASN A 51 -7.81 -4.44 -6.97
C ASN A 51 -8.15 -5.71 -6.20
N LEU A 52 -8.96 -6.59 -6.81
CA LEU A 52 -9.28 -7.92 -6.30
C LEU A 52 -8.01 -8.75 -6.04
N TYR A 53 -7.02 -8.55 -6.91
CA TYR A 53 -5.66 -9.04 -6.77
C TYR A 53 -4.74 -7.85 -6.55
N PRO A 54 -4.45 -7.45 -5.30
CA PRO A 54 -3.60 -6.31 -5.04
C PRO A 54 -2.19 -6.49 -5.61
N SER A 55 -1.58 -5.39 -6.06
CA SER A 55 -0.23 -5.41 -6.61
C SER A 55 0.80 -4.76 -5.68
N ILE A 56 2.04 -5.26 -5.76
CA ILE A 56 3.22 -4.69 -5.10
C ILE A 56 4.34 -4.59 -6.15
N THR A 57 5.09 -3.49 -6.19
CA THR A 57 6.10 -3.24 -7.22
C THR A 57 7.44 -2.75 -6.62
N GLY A 58 8.41 -2.45 -7.49
CA GLY A 58 9.66 -1.81 -7.10
C GLY A 58 9.57 -0.29 -6.87
N LEU A 59 8.42 0.35 -7.06
CA LEU A 59 8.33 1.82 -7.16
C LEU A 59 8.67 2.57 -5.86
N CYS A 60 8.24 2.07 -4.71
CA CYS A 60 8.46 2.71 -3.41
C CYS A 60 9.73 2.21 -2.74
N ARG A 61 9.88 0.89 -2.64
CA ARG A 61 10.95 0.24 -1.86
C ARG A 61 12.09 -0.31 -2.73
N GLN A 62 12.03 -0.14 -4.06
CA GLN A 62 13.10 -0.51 -4.98
C GLN A 62 13.56 -1.95 -4.76
N ASN A 63 14.86 -2.22 -4.84
CA ASN A 63 15.47 -3.53 -4.60
C ASN A 63 15.26 -4.09 -3.18
N SER A 64 14.77 -3.29 -2.22
CA SER A 64 14.68 -3.75 -0.83
C SER A 64 13.46 -4.64 -0.55
N PHE A 65 12.45 -4.64 -1.42
CA PHE A 65 11.18 -5.35 -1.17
C PHE A 65 10.64 -6.22 -2.31
N ALA A 66 9.89 -5.67 -3.28
CA ALA A 66 9.21 -6.49 -4.30
C ALA A 66 10.16 -7.43 -5.07
N PRO A 67 11.39 -7.02 -5.45
CA PRO A 67 12.35 -7.92 -6.07
C PRO A 67 12.78 -9.14 -5.22
N LYS A 68 12.43 -9.18 -3.92
CA LYS A 68 12.74 -10.29 -3.01
C LYS A 68 11.55 -11.20 -2.70
N LEU A 69 10.37 -10.87 -3.23
CA LEU A 69 9.14 -11.63 -3.04
C LEU A 69 9.02 -12.72 -4.11
N TRP A 70 8.48 -13.87 -3.71
CA TRP A 70 8.24 -15.04 -4.56
C TRP A 70 6.87 -15.65 -4.28
N PRO A 71 6.30 -16.46 -5.20
CA PRO A 71 5.05 -17.17 -4.96
C PRO A 71 5.03 -17.91 -3.63
N ASN A 72 3.89 -17.83 -2.94
CA ASN A 72 3.63 -18.29 -1.58
C ASN A 72 4.21 -17.46 -0.43
N ASP A 73 5.01 -16.43 -0.69
CA ASP A 73 5.35 -15.45 0.35
C ASP A 73 4.08 -14.75 0.86
N ILE A 74 4.08 -14.37 2.13
CA ILE A 74 3.02 -13.62 2.79
C ILE A 74 3.49 -12.21 3.10
N VAL A 75 2.68 -11.22 2.77
CA VAL A 75 2.94 -9.82 3.07
C VAL A 75 1.83 -9.26 3.93
N ILE A 76 2.20 -8.74 5.09
CA ILE A 76 1.34 -8.03 6.01
C ILE A 76 1.59 -6.53 5.84
N TYR A 77 0.54 -5.78 5.52
CA TYR A 77 0.58 -4.34 5.40
C TYR A 77 -0.08 -3.66 6.57
N MET A 78 0.63 -2.68 7.13
CA MET A 78 0.09 -1.76 8.12
C MET A 78 0.28 -0.30 7.69
N SER A 79 -0.68 0.54 8.01
CA SER A 79 -0.56 1.98 7.77
C SER A 79 0.20 2.65 8.91
N LEU A 80 1.01 3.66 8.58
CA LEU A 80 1.54 4.61 9.54
C LEU A 80 0.49 5.71 9.72
N ASP A 81 -0.35 5.63 10.77
CA ASP A 81 -1.30 6.69 11.06
C ASP A 81 -0.59 7.85 11.78
N SER A 82 -0.99 9.07 11.44
CA SER A 82 -0.48 10.30 12.04
C SER A 82 -1.64 11.16 12.55
N GLU A 83 -2.58 10.56 13.27
CA GLU A 83 -3.43 11.35 14.15
C GLU A 83 -2.54 12.06 15.18
N GLY A 84 -2.45 13.38 15.03
CA GLY A 84 -1.72 14.25 15.94
C GLY A 84 -2.34 14.21 17.33
N ASN A 85 -1.92 13.26 18.16
CA ASN A 85 -1.59 13.40 19.57
C ASN A 85 -1.13 12.06 20.16
N SER A 86 0.16 12.04 20.51
CA SER A 86 0.89 11.21 21.51
C SER A 86 0.95 9.69 21.46
N THR A 87 0.33 8.94 20.55
CA THR A 87 0.70 7.52 20.31
C THR A 87 0.62 7.18 18.83
N SER A 88 1.73 6.76 18.21
CA SER A 88 1.73 6.28 16.83
C SER A 88 0.80 5.09 16.71
N LYS A 89 -0.39 5.29 16.14
CA LYS A 89 -1.34 4.22 15.86
C LYS A 89 -0.97 3.60 14.52
N TYR A 90 -0.91 2.28 14.49
CA TYR A 90 -0.81 1.54 13.24
C TYR A 90 -2.17 0.91 12.98
N SER A 91 -2.53 0.70 11.73
CA SER A 91 -3.71 -0.09 11.39
C SER A 91 -3.29 -1.26 10.52
N LEU A 92 -3.80 -2.46 10.82
CA LEU A 92 -3.61 -3.65 9.99
C LEU A 92 -4.52 -3.52 8.77
N VAL A 93 -3.96 -3.34 7.59
CA VAL A 93 -4.74 -3.04 6.37
C VAL A 93 -4.91 -4.25 5.49
N ALA A 94 -3.86 -5.05 5.32
CA ALA A 94 -3.95 -6.24 4.48
C ALA A 94 -3.04 -7.37 4.95
N ILE A 95 -3.47 -8.61 4.68
CA ILE A 95 -2.65 -9.83 4.71
C ILE A 95 -2.79 -10.45 3.34
N LEU A 96 -1.70 -10.43 2.57
CA LEU A 96 -1.66 -10.78 1.16
C LEU A 96 -0.75 -11.99 0.96
N LYS A 97 -1.17 -12.91 0.08
CA LYS A 97 -0.32 -13.99 -0.41
C LYS A 97 0.16 -13.68 -1.81
N VAL A 98 1.46 -13.76 -2.06
CA VAL A 98 2.01 -13.66 -3.41
C VAL A 98 1.55 -14.87 -4.21
N ILE A 99 0.87 -14.61 -5.32
CA ILE A 99 0.43 -15.66 -6.24
C ILE A 99 1.25 -15.68 -7.51
N GLU A 100 1.69 -14.50 -7.98
CA GLU A 100 2.56 -14.41 -9.14
C GLU A 100 3.59 -13.31 -9.07
N ARG A 101 4.67 -13.51 -9.83
CA ARG A 101 5.77 -12.57 -10.00
C ARG A 101 6.08 -12.40 -11.48
N PHE A 102 6.14 -11.16 -11.92
CA PHE A 102 6.57 -10.77 -13.26
C PHE A 102 7.84 -9.94 -13.17
N GLU A 103 8.72 -10.11 -14.16
CA GLU A 103 9.95 -9.32 -14.27
C GLU A 103 9.75 -8.03 -15.07
N THR A 104 8.53 -7.76 -15.56
CA THR A 104 8.17 -6.49 -16.21
C THR A 104 6.74 -6.07 -15.85
N HIS A 105 6.50 -4.77 -15.84
CA HIS A 105 5.15 -4.20 -15.69
C HIS A 105 4.23 -4.60 -16.86
N PHE A 106 4.78 -4.72 -18.08
CA PHE A 106 4.01 -5.13 -19.26
C PHE A 106 3.45 -6.55 -19.15
N ASN A 107 4.25 -7.52 -18.68
CA ASN A 107 3.77 -8.89 -18.51
C ASN A 107 2.69 -8.98 -17.42
N ALA A 108 2.84 -8.21 -16.34
CA ALA A 108 1.80 -8.11 -15.33
C ALA A 108 0.53 -7.47 -15.90
N TYR A 109 0.64 -6.39 -16.68
CA TYR A 109 -0.50 -5.78 -17.37
C TYR A 109 -1.25 -6.78 -18.24
N GLN A 110 -0.55 -7.59 -19.03
CA GLN A 110 -1.15 -8.67 -19.83
C GLN A 110 -1.90 -9.66 -18.93
N TRP A 111 -1.30 -10.07 -17.81
CA TRP A 111 -1.98 -10.95 -16.86
C TRP A 111 -3.29 -10.36 -16.31
N TYR A 112 -3.33 -9.08 -15.91
CA TYR A 112 -4.59 -8.46 -15.47
C TYR A 112 -5.61 -8.42 -16.61
N ARG A 113 -5.19 -8.02 -17.81
CA ARG A 113 -6.06 -7.93 -18.99
C ARG A 113 -6.65 -9.28 -19.36
N ASP A 114 -5.83 -10.32 -19.42
CA ASP A 114 -6.23 -11.68 -19.81
C ASP A 114 -7.14 -12.35 -18.75
N ASN A 115 -7.23 -11.77 -17.55
CA ASN A 115 -8.16 -12.18 -16.48
C ASN A 115 -9.36 -11.21 -16.32
N ASP A 116 -9.59 -10.30 -17.28
CA ASP A 116 -10.64 -9.28 -17.24
C ASP A 116 -10.60 -8.39 -15.98
N LEU A 117 -9.39 -8.13 -15.48
CA LEU A 117 -9.16 -7.29 -14.30
C LEU A 117 -8.70 -5.89 -14.71
N LYS A 118 -9.10 -4.91 -13.90
CA LYS A 118 -8.59 -3.54 -14.02
C LYS A 118 -7.07 -3.53 -13.85
N THR A 119 -6.37 -2.78 -14.70
CA THR A 119 -4.93 -2.55 -14.54
C THR A 119 -4.66 -1.81 -13.23
N PRO A 120 -3.75 -2.31 -12.36
CA PRO A 120 -3.40 -1.60 -11.13
C PRO A 120 -2.78 -0.24 -11.39
N ASN A 121 -3.05 0.74 -10.53
CA ASN A 121 -2.59 2.11 -10.72
C ASN A 121 -1.05 2.23 -10.68
N ASN A 122 -0.37 1.36 -9.93
CA ASN A 122 1.09 1.25 -9.88
C ASN A 122 1.70 0.46 -11.05
N CYS A 123 0.91 0.03 -12.04
CA CYS A 123 1.42 -0.60 -13.24
C CYS A 123 1.90 0.46 -14.25
N MET A 124 3.21 0.63 -14.40
CA MET A 124 3.82 1.58 -15.32
C MET A 124 3.80 1.07 -16.77
N VAL A 125 2.65 1.22 -17.41
CA VAL A 125 2.44 0.94 -18.84
C VAL A 125 1.76 2.12 -19.52
N GLU A 126 1.91 2.21 -20.83
CA GLU A 126 1.20 3.22 -21.63
C GLU A 126 -0.31 3.12 -21.44
N GLY A 127 -1.00 4.27 -21.42
CA GLY A 127 -2.44 4.34 -21.21
C GLY A 127 -2.90 4.17 -19.76
N ASN A 128 -2.00 3.98 -18.80
CA ASN A 128 -2.32 3.95 -17.37
C ASN A 128 -1.82 5.23 -16.66
N PRO A 129 -2.61 6.32 -16.61
CA PRO A 129 -2.16 7.61 -16.08
C PRO A 129 -1.99 7.59 -14.54
N PRO A 130 -1.16 8.49 -13.98
CA PRO A 130 -1.08 8.67 -12.53
C PRO A 130 -2.37 9.27 -11.98
N ILE A 131 -2.60 9.09 -10.67
CA ILE A 131 -3.72 9.72 -9.97
C ILE A 131 -3.51 11.25 -9.91
N PRO A 132 -4.55 12.06 -10.20
CA PRO A 132 -4.50 13.52 -10.09
C PRO A 132 -4.09 14.02 -8.72
N PHE A 133 -3.47 15.20 -8.65
CA PHE A 133 -2.84 15.72 -7.44
C PHE A 133 -3.82 15.84 -6.26
N GLU A 134 -5.03 16.33 -6.54
CA GLU A 134 -6.13 16.52 -5.58
C GLU A 134 -6.67 15.21 -4.99
N MET A 135 -6.32 14.06 -5.57
CA MET A 135 -6.68 12.73 -5.12
C MET A 135 -5.55 12.02 -4.34
N THR A 136 -4.46 12.73 -4.02
CA THR A 136 -3.28 12.21 -3.31
C THR A 136 -3.10 12.86 -1.93
N VAL A 137 -2.09 12.42 -1.16
CA VAL A 137 -1.64 13.14 0.05
C VAL A 137 -0.76 14.35 -0.25
N SER A 138 -0.55 14.70 -1.52
CA SER A 138 0.48 15.63 -2.00
C SER A 138 1.92 15.20 -1.66
N THR A 139 2.91 15.94 -2.15
CA THR A 139 4.32 15.79 -1.76
C THR A 139 4.73 16.78 -0.66
N TYR A 140 3.79 17.55 -0.10
CA TYR A 140 4.08 18.54 0.92
C TYR A 140 4.38 17.87 2.26
N THR A 141 5.49 18.28 2.88
CA THR A 141 5.97 17.71 4.14
C THR A 141 5.55 18.55 5.35
N SER A 142 5.06 19.78 5.16
CA SER A 142 4.67 20.70 6.22
C SER A 142 3.29 21.32 6.03
N GLN A 143 2.60 21.60 7.14
CA GLN A 143 1.32 22.33 7.11
C GLN A 143 1.47 23.74 6.52
N LYS A 144 2.66 24.34 6.63
CA LYS A 144 2.98 25.64 6.06
C LYS A 144 2.94 25.60 4.53
N ASP A 145 3.51 24.55 3.91
CA ASP A 145 3.50 24.40 2.46
C ASP A 145 2.09 24.14 1.94
N ILE A 146 1.32 23.30 2.66
CA ILE A 146 -0.09 23.05 2.39
C ILE A 146 -0.89 24.36 2.42
N THR A 147 -0.71 25.15 3.48
CA THR A 147 -1.40 26.44 3.65
C THR A 147 -0.98 27.43 2.57
N ARG A 148 0.30 27.48 2.20
CA ARG A 148 0.80 28.34 1.12
C ARG A 148 0.20 27.96 -0.23
N PHE A 149 0.14 26.68 -0.56
CA PHE A 149 -0.46 26.20 -1.79
C PHE A 149 -1.93 26.60 -1.90
N LYS A 150 -2.69 26.41 -0.82
CA LYS A 150 -4.13 26.75 -0.75
C LYS A 150 -4.43 28.24 -0.94
N LYS A 151 -3.43 29.12 -0.78
CA LYS A 151 -3.59 30.58 -1.03
C LYS A 151 -3.52 30.96 -2.50
N TYR A 152 -3.07 30.06 -3.39
CA TYR A 152 -3.06 30.34 -4.82
C TYR A 152 -4.47 30.24 -5.42
N ALA A 153 -4.73 30.95 -6.53
CA ALA A 153 -5.95 30.76 -7.31
C ALA A 153 -6.06 29.31 -7.83
N LEU A 154 -7.28 28.83 -8.07
CA LEU A 154 -7.54 27.43 -8.45
C LEU A 154 -6.78 26.99 -9.69
N ASP A 155 -6.71 27.82 -10.74
CA ASP A 155 -5.97 27.48 -11.96
C ASP A 155 -4.48 27.29 -11.70
N LYS A 156 -3.92 28.11 -10.82
CA LYS A 156 -2.53 28.00 -10.39
C LYS A 156 -2.30 26.77 -9.53
N GLN A 157 -3.25 26.41 -8.65
CA GLN A 157 -3.19 25.18 -7.88
C GLN A 157 -3.20 23.95 -8.81
N LYS A 158 -4.09 23.93 -9.81
CA LYS A 158 -4.19 22.86 -10.81
C LYS A 158 -2.88 22.69 -11.60
N ALA A 159 -2.39 23.77 -12.21
CA ALA A 159 -1.14 23.73 -12.98
C ALA A 159 0.07 23.30 -12.12
N MET A 160 0.14 23.73 -10.86
CA MET A 160 1.18 23.30 -9.93
C MET A 160 1.04 21.83 -9.56
N GLY A 161 -0.18 21.35 -9.30
CA GLY A 161 -0.48 19.96 -8.97
C GLY A 161 -0.12 19.01 -10.11
N GLU A 162 -0.52 19.34 -11.34
CA GLU A 162 -0.15 18.59 -12.56
C GLU A 162 1.37 18.48 -12.70
N ARG A 163 2.11 19.59 -12.53
CA ARG A 163 3.57 19.56 -12.57
C ARG A 163 4.18 18.67 -11.49
N ILE A 164 3.64 18.68 -10.28
CA ILE A 164 4.11 17.84 -9.17
C ILE A 164 3.85 16.36 -9.49
N VAL A 165 2.65 16.02 -9.93
CA VAL A 165 2.28 14.64 -10.29
C VAL A 165 3.10 14.13 -11.46
N ASN A 166 3.31 14.93 -12.51
CA ASN A 166 4.13 14.54 -13.65
C ASN A 166 5.55 14.22 -13.20
N LYS A 167 6.19 15.11 -12.43
CA LYS A 167 7.53 14.85 -11.89
C LYS A 167 7.57 13.58 -11.04
N TRP A 168 6.60 13.38 -10.16
CA TRP A 168 6.52 12.19 -9.33
C TRP A 168 6.32 10.91 -10.16
N ASN A 169 5.48 10.99 -11.19
CA ASN A 169 5.24 9.90 -12.12
C ASN A 169 6.49 9.55 -12.95
N ASP A 170 7.24 10.55 -13.40
CA ASP A 170 8.50 10.35 -14.14
C ASP A 170 9.54 9.65 -13.25
N GLU A 171 9.63 10.02 -11.98
CA GLU A 171 10.47 9.31 -11.01
C GLU A 171 10.04 7.85 -10.85
N TYR A 172 8.74 7.56 -10.84
CA TYR A 172 8.26 6.18 -10.82
C TYR A 172 8.52 5.44 -12.13
N GLN A 173 8.44 6.11 -13.28
CA GLN A 173 8.76 5.52 -14.58
C GLN A 173 10.22 5.03 -14.60
N ILE A 174 11.16 5.88 -14.20
CA ILE A 174 12.58 5.52 -14.08
C ILE A 174 12.78 4.34 -13.11
N LYS A 175 12.03 4.32 -12.00
CA LYS A 175 12.10 3.20 -11.04
C LYS A 175 11.54 1.91 -11.61
N SER A 176 10.47 1.95 -12.39
CA SER A 176 9.92 0.75 -13.04
C SER A 176 10.87 0.16 -14.08
N GLU A 177 11.68 0.98 -14.74
CA GLU A 177 12.70 0.49 -15.68
C GLU A 177 13.87 -0.16 -14.92
N LYS A 178 14.28 0.45 -13.81
CA LYS A 178 15.41 -0.03 -13.01
C LYS A 178 15.06 -1.22 -12.11
N TRP A 179 13.83 -1.28 -11.61
CA TRP A 179 13.31 -2.31 -10.71
C TRP A 179 11.94 -2.80 -11.22
N PRO A 180 11.92 -3.54 -12.34
CA PRO A 180 10.70 -3.84 -13.10
C PRO A 180 9.83 -4.93 -12.47
N THR A 181 10.28 -5.52 -11.36
CA THR A 181 9.55 -6.59 -10.68
C THR A 181 8.16 -6.12 -10.25
N PHE A 182 7.16 -6.88 -10.69
CA PHE A 182 5.76 -6.67 -10.38
C PHE A 182 5.19 -7.93 -9.72
N ILE A 183 4.56 -7.76 -8.57
CA ILE A 183 4.01 -8.85 -7.77
C ILE A 183 2.49 -8.76 -7.78
N VAL A 184 1.85 -9.87 -8.12
CA VAL A 184 0.40 -10.04 -8.00
C VAL A 184 0.12 -10.86 -6.75
N THR A 185 -0.84 -10.39 -5.96
CA THR A 185 -1.21 -11.04 -4.70
C THR A 185 -2.68 -11.40 -4.64
N LYS A 186 -3.00 -12.32 -3.75
CA LYS A 186 -4.37 -12.66 -3.34
C LYS A 186 -4.58 -12.25 -1.88
N PRO A 187 -5.66 -11.53 -1.54
CA PRO A 187 -5.91 -11.15 -0.17
C PRO A 187 -6.46 -12.33 0.65
N PHE A 188 -5.90 -12.52 1.84
CA PHE A 188 -6.57 -13.23 2.95
C PHE A 188 -7.33 -12.26 3.84
N PHE A 189 -6.87 -11.01 3.89
CA PHE A 189 -7.53 -9.87 4.49
C PHE A 189 -7.19 -8.63 3.65
N ASN A 190 -8.18 -7.81 3.32
CA ASN A 190 -7.97 -6.51 2.70
C ASN A 190 -9.07 -5.55 3.14
N ALA A 191 -8.76 -4.71 4.13
CA ALA A 191 -9.71 -3.76 4.69
C ALA A 191 -10.21 -2.73 3.67
N VAL A 192 -9.37 -2.37 2.69
CA VAL A 192 -9.72 -1.37 1.67
C VAL A 192 -10.73 -1.95 0.68
N TYR A 193 -10.44 -3.11 0.11
CA TYR A 193 -11.30 -3.74 -0.90
C TYR A 193 -12.63 -4.22 -0.32
N GLU A 194 -12.61 -4.68 0.93
CA GLU A 194 -13.81 -5.15 1.64
C GLU A 194 -14.58 -4.01 2.36
N ASP A 195 -14.14 -2.75 2.22
CA ASP A 195 -14.69 -1.55 2.90
C ASP A 195 -14.86 -1.74 4.42
N LEU A 196 -13.83 -2.29 5.05
CA LEU A 196 -13.80 -2.58 6.49
C LEU A 196 -12.97 -1.53 7.23
N LYS A 197 -13.38 -1.24 8.46
CA LYS A 197 -12.52 -0.52 9.41
C LYS A 197 -11.33 -1.42 9.79
N PRO A 198 -10.07 -1.04 9.48
CA PRO A 198 -8.92 -1.88 9.79
C PRO A 198 -8.69 -1.97 11.31
N PRO A 199 -8.27 -3.13 11.83
CA PRO A 199 -7.89 -3.27 13.23
C PRO A 199 -6.72 -2.35 13.59
N ILE A 200 -6.84 -1.65 14.72
CA ILE A 200 -5.74 -0.85 15.26
C ILE A 200 -4.70 -1.80 15.88
N ILE A 201 -3.43 -1.56 15.60
CA ILE A 201 -2.29 -2.25 16.20
C ILE A 201 -1.62 -1.26 17.16
N GLU A 202 -1.71 -1.55 18.46
CA GLU A 202 -1.08 -0.77 19.52
C GLU A 202 0.32 -1.30 19.84
N HIS A 203 1.11 -0.53 20.60
CA HIS A 203 2.42 -0.95 21.08
C HIS A 203 2.38 -2.32 21.80
N LYS A 204 1.34 -2.54 22.63
CA LYS A 204 1.16 -3.80 23.35
C LYS A 204 0.93 -4.99 22.43
N ASP A 205 0.31 -4.77 21.26
CA ASP A 205 0.08 -5.83 20.28
C ASP A 205 1.40 -6.24 19.62
N PHE A 206 2.27 -5.29 19.27
CA PHE A 206 3.60 -5.63 18.76
C PHE A 206 4.45 -6.38 19.77
N VAL A 207 4.48 -5.93 21.03
CA VAL A 207 5.21 -6.63 22.09
C VAL A 207 4.64 -8.04 22.30
N ARG A 208 3.32 -8.20 22.29
CA ARG A 208 2.68 -9.52 22.41
C ARG A 208 2.98 -10.45 21.22
N ILE A 209 2.96 -9.93 19.99
CA ILE A 209 3.08 -10.73 18.78
C ILE A 209 4.55 -11.01 18.44
N MET A 210 5.39 -9.98 18.48
CA MET A 210 6.77 -9.98 17.98
C MET A 210 7.83 -9.88 19.09
N GLY A 211 7.44 -9.68 20.35
CA GLY A 211 8.36 -9.42 21.46
C GLY A 211 9.00 -8.04 21.44
N ARG A 212 8.72 -7.21 20.44
CA ARG A 212 9.31 -5.88 20.23
C ARG A 212 8.44 -5.03 19.31
N VAL A 213 8.64 -3.71 19.33
CA VAL A 213 8.10 -2.82 18.29
C VAL A 213 9.03 -2.87 17.07
N PRO A 214 8.52 -3.20 15.87
CA PRO A 214 9.35 -3.28 14.67
C PRO A 214 9.77 -1.88 14.19
N ASN A 215 10.98 -1.79 13.63
CA ASN A 215 11.33 -0.64 12.80
C ASN A 215 10.62 -0.77 11.44
N THR A 216 9.93 0.28 11.01
CA THR A 216 9.08 0.28 9.81
C THR A 216 9.79 0.82 8.55
N ARG A 217 11.05 1.22 8.68
CA ARG A 217 11.89 1.65 7.56
C ARG A 217 12.29 0.49 6.65
N THR A 218 12.40 -0.73 7.15
CA THR A 218 12.72 -1.91 6.33
C THR A 218 11.69 -3.01 6.56
N PRO A 219 11.29 -3.76 5.52
CA PRO A 219 10.37 -4.88 5.69
C PRO A 219 10.95 -5.94 6.64
N ASN A 220 10.25 -6.22 7.74
CA ASN A 220 10.71 -7.20 8.73
C ASN A 220 10.38 -8.62 8.27
N ASN A 221 11.26 -9.58 8.53
CA ASN A 221 10.90 -10.99 8.46
C ASN A 221 10.08 -11.34 9.69
N LEU A 222 9.01 -12.12 9.49
CA LEU A 222 8.21 -12.69 10.56
C LEU A 222 8.30 -14.22 10.55
N SER A 223 8.12 -14.79 11.73
CA SER A 223 7.84 -16.19 11.97
C SER A 223 6.36 -16.52 11.72
N VAL A 224 6.05 -17.81 11.67
CA VAL A 224 4.66 -18.30 11.54
C VAL A 224 3.81 -17.93 12.76
N SER A 225 4.37 -17.97 13.97
CA SER A 225 3.66 -17.54 15.19
C SER A 225 3.31 -16.05 15.16
N GLU A 226 4.21 -15.20 14.67
CA GLU A 226 3.94 -13.77 14.46
C GLU A 226 2.82 -13.56 13.43
N LEU A 227 2.83 -14.29 12.31
CA LEU A 227 1.72 -14.26 11.33
C LEU A 227 0.38 -14.63 11.96
N ILE A 228 0.33 -15.68 12.79
CA ILE A 228 -0.88 -16.09 13.50
C ILE A 228 -1.37 -14.95 14.41
N GLY A 229 -0.46 -14.28 15.10
CA GLY A 229 -0.77 -13.10 15.93
C GLY A 229 -1.47 -12.00 15.15
N PHE A 230 -0.96 -11.65 13.95
CA PHE A 230 -1.61 -10.66 13.08
C PHE A 230 -2.92 -11.17 12.47
N CYS A 231 -3.03 -12.45 12.12
CA CYS A 231 -4.30 -13.03 11.64
C CYS A 231 -5.39 -12.93 12.71
N ASN A 232 -5.05 -13.16 13.98
CA ASN A 232 -5.99 -13.03 15.09
C ASN A 232 -6.51 -11.60 15.24
N LEU A 233 -5.67 -10.58 15.03
CA LEU A 233 -6.11 -9.17 15.01
C LEU A 233 -7.12 -8.91 13.87
N ALA A 234 -6.94 -9.56 12.72
CA ALA A 234 -7.87 -9.50 11.59
C ALA A 234 -9.10 -10.42 11.74
N GLY A 235 -9.27 -11.11 12.87
CA GLY A 235 -10.39 -12.05 13.07
C GLY A 235 -10.31 -13.31 12.19
N ILE A 236 -9.11 -13.66 11.72
CA ILE A 236 -8.83 -14.82 10.88
C ILE A 236 -8.20 -15.93 11.71
N LYS A 237 -8.69 -17.16 11.52
CA LYS A 237 -8.04 -18.38 12.01
C LYS A 237 -7.27 -19.02 10.84
N PRO A 238 -5.94 -18.86 10.77
CA PRO A 238 -5.16 -19.42 9.69
C PRO A 238 -5.05 -20.95 9.85
N LEU A 239 -5.22 -21.67 8.74
CA LEU A 239 -4.94 -23.10 8.61
C LEU A 239 -3.66 -23.21 7.77
N ILE A 240 -2.55 -23.50 8.44
CA ILE A 240 -1.22 -23.60 7.85
C ILE A 240 -0.83 -25.08 7.89
N LYS A 241 -0.34 -25.60 6.77
CA LYS A 241 0.17 -26.98 6.66
C LYS A 241 1.66 -26.99 6.89
#